data_AF-W9AIJ7-F1
#
_entry.id   AF-W9AIJ7-F1
#
_cell.length_a   1.000
_cell.length_b   1.000
_cell.length_c   1.000
_cell.angle_alpha   90.00
_cell.angle_beta   90.00
_cell.angle_gamma   90.00
#
_symmetry.space_group_name_H-M   'P 1'
#
loop_
_entity.id
_entity.type
_entity.pdbx_description
1 polymer ?
#
loop_
_entity_poly.entity_id
_entity_poly.type
_entity_poly.pdbx_seq_one_letter_code
_entity_poly.pdbx_strand_id
1 'polypeptide(L)'
;MIDETAIIAENVKIGSYVVIEKDVLIGNHVEIGNHVTIKEGTIIADNTVISDYSLLGKSPASNNKMARKPADDLEPLYIGEDVKIGTHCCLYRGSTLHPGVLVADIASIREHVIIGENSIVGKNVMVENNTLIGKNVTIQTGSYVTAHMVIEDDVFIGPCMSSSNDKYMASRTKKLQGPTIKKEAKIGNNASLLPGVVIGEKAIVGAGTVVTKNVPTGAIVVGNPAKEIKG
;
A
#
# COMPACT_ATOMS: atom_id res chain seq x y z
N MET A 1 22.48 -11.96 -10.13
CA MET A 1 23.66 -11.17 -9.74
C MET A 1 23.45 -10.78 -8.30
N ILE A 2 24.37 -11.11 -7.41
CA ILE A 2 24.31 -10.71 -6.00
C ILE A 2 25.54 -9.84 -5.80
N ASP A 3 25.33 -8.59 -5.40
CA ASP A 3 26.41 -7.66 -5.10
C ASP A 3 27.21 -8.15 -3.88
N GLU A 4 28.51 -7.86 -3.87
CA GLU A 4 29.43 -8.31 -2.81
C GLU A 4 29.17 -7.67 -1.45
N THR A 5 28.50 -6.50 -1.42
CA THR A 5 28.16 -5.82 -0.17
C THR A 5 26.82 -6.25 0.42
N ALA A 6 26.05 -7.09 -0.28
CA ALA A 6 24.80 -7.63 0.24
C ALA A 6 25.07 -8.59 1.40
N ILE A 7 24.32 -8.44 2.50
CA ILE A 7 24.41 -9.31 3.68
C ILE A 7 23.22 -10.25 3.66
N ILE A 8 23.50 -11.54 3.52
CA ILE A 8 22.50 -12.60 3.46
C ILE A 8 22.71 -13.53 4.65
N ALA A 9 21.71 -13.62 5.52
CA ALA A 9 21.75 -14.45 6.72
C ALA A 9 21.55 -15.94 6.40
N GLU A 10 21.35 -16.75 7.44
CA GLU A 10 21.30 -18.21 7.31
C GLU A 10 19.96 -18.71 6.73
N ASN A 11 20.01 -19.88 6.10
CA ASN A 11 18.83 -20.60 5.60
C ASN A 11 17.98 -19.82 4.57
N VAL A 12 18.58 -18.88 3.86
CA VAL A 12 17.92 -18.15 2.76
C VAL A 12 17.86 -19.01 1.50
N LYS A 13 16.69 -19.10 0.88
CA LYS A 13 16.49 -19.73 -0.44
C LYS A 13 16.42 -18.66 -1.51
N ILE A 14 17.25 -18.79 -2.55
CA ILE A 14 17.30 -17.84 -3.66
C ILE A 14 16.99 -18.56 -4.96
N GLY A 15 15.94 -18.11 -5.65
CA GLY A 15 15.51 -18.62 -6.94
C GLY A 15 16.47 -18.27 -8.08
N SER A 16 16.11 -18.71 -9.29
CA SER A 16 16.90 -18.45 -10.49
C SER A 16 16.78 -16.99 -10.93
N TYR A 17 17.87 -16.44 -11.47
CA TYR A 17 17.91 -15.09 -12.07
C TYR A 17 17.53 -13.94 -11.13
N VAL A 18 17.76 -14.11 -9.83
CA VAL A 18 17.59 -13.04 -8.84
C VAL A 18 18.70 -12.00 -8.98
N VAL A 19 18.33 -10.74 -8.81
CA VAL A 19 19.25 -9.60 -8.71
C VAL A 19 19.15 -9.00 -7.32
N ILE A 20 20.28 -8.92 -6.61
CA ILE A 20 20.41 -8.30 -5.29
C ILE A 20 21.50 -7.24 -5.41
N GLU A 21 21.11 -5.98 -5.25
CA GLU A 21 22.01 -4.83 -5.35
C GLU A 21 22.75 -4.57 -4.02
N LYS A 22 23.60 -3.53 -4.03
CA LYS A 22 24.45 -3.12 -2.91
C LYS A 22 23.69 -2.95 -1.60
N ASP A 23 24.33 -3.33 -0.51
CA ASP A 23 23.92 -3.02 0.87
C ASP A 23 22.51 -3.53 1.22
N VAL A 24 21.98 -4.47 0.44
CA VAL A 24 20.74 -5.18 0.78
C VAL A 24 21.00 -6.08 1.97
N LEU A 25 20.07 -6.06 2.93
CA LEU A 25 20.12 -6.89 4.13
C LEU A 25 18.98 -7.90 4.10
N ILE A 26 19.31 -9.19 4.22
CA ILE A 26 18.35 -10.29 4.17
C ILE A 26 18.49 -11.14 5.43
N GLY A 27 17.39 -11.21 6.18
CA GLY A 27 17.24 -11.98 7.41
C GLY A 27 17.20 -13.50 7.20
N ASN A 28 17.05 -14.23 8.30
CA ASN A 28 17.07 -15.69 8.30
C ASN A 28 15.79 -16.27 7.67
N HIS A 29 15.91 -17.46 7.06
CA HIS A 29 14.77 -18.22 6.54
C HIS A 29 13.93 -17.46 5.50
N VAL A 30 14.51 -16.47 4.82
CA VAL A 30 13.84 -15.75 3.73
C VAL A 30 13.80 -16.63 2.48
N GLU A 31 12.66 -16.66 1.79
CA GLU A 31 12.50 -17.34 0.51
C GLU A 31 12.27 -16.35 -0.62
N ILE A 32 13.16 -16.36 -1.62
CA ILE A 32 13.13 -15.46 -2.76
C ILE A 32 12.88 -16.28 -4.03
N GLY A 33 11.79 -15.94 -4.71
CA GLY A 33 11.37 -16.56 -5.97
C GLY A 33 12.26 -16.20 -7.16
N ASN A 34 11.91 -16.72 -8.32
CA ASN A 34 12.67 -16.50 -9.55
C ASN A 34 12.51 -15.07 -10.06
N HIS A 35 13.54 -14.53 -10.71
CA HIS A 35 13.50 -13.22 -11.36
C HIS A 35 13.15 -12.03 -10.44
N VAL A 36 13.29 -12.21 -9.13
CA VAL A 36 13.12 -11.10 -8.17
C VAL A 36 14.29 -10.13 -8.32
N THR A 37 14.01 -8.83 -8.28
CA THR A 37 15.02 -7.78 -8.21
C THR A 37 14.89 -7.01 -6.90
N ILE A 38 15.95 -6.96 -6.12
CA ILE A 38 16.02 -6.28 -4.83
C ILE A 38 17.04 -5.14 -4.96
N LYS A 39 16.53 -3.91 -4.88
CA LYS A 39 17.30 -2.70 -5.11
C LYS A 39 18.08 -2.29 -3.86
N GLU A 40 19.12 -1.49 -4.09
CA GLU A 40 20.13 -1.07 -3.11
C GLU A 40 19.55 -0.68 -1.74
N GLY A 41 20.18 -1.16 -0.67
CA GLY A 41 19.86 -0.83 0.72
C GLY A 41 18.57 -1.46 1.28
N THR A 42 17.77 -2.16 0.46
CA THR A 42 16.51 -2.79 0.92
C THR A 42 16.76 -3.75 2.08
N ILE A 43 15.90 -3.69 3.10
CA ILE A 43 16.00 -4.51 4.31
C ILE A 43 14.83 -5.48 4.34
N ILE A 44 15.12 -6.77 4.45
CA ILE A 44 14.15 -7.85 4.52
C ILE A 44 14.41 -8.64 5.80
N ALA A 45 13.44 -8.64 6.72
CA ALA A 45 13.53 -9.39 7.96
C ALA A 45 13.16 -10.87 7.80
N ASP A 46 13.36 -11.62 8.88
CA ASP A 46 13.28 -13.07 8.93
C ASP A 46 11.91 -13.64 8.48
N ASN A 47 11.91 -14.88 8.01
CA ASN A 47 10.72 -15.64 7.63
C ASN A 47 9.86 -15.01 6.52
N THR A 48 10.41 -14.04 5.80
CA THR A 48 9.72 -13.36 4.69
C THR A 48 9.73 -14.22 3.43
N VAL A 49 8.63 -14.23 2.67
CA VAL A 49 8.53 -14.90 1.36
C VAL A 49 8.27 -13.86 0.27
N ILE A 50 9.08 -13.89 -0.78
CA ILE A 50 8.98 -13.02 -1.94
C ILE A 50 8.78 -13.88 -3.18
N SER A 51 7.61 -13.78 -3.81
CA SER A 51 7.29 -14.57 -4.99
C SER A 51 7.90 -13.99 -6.27
N ASP A 52 7.92 -14.83 -7.30
CA ASP A 52 8.57 -14.58 -8.59
C ASP A 52 8.24 -13.20 -9.21
N TYR A 53 9.21 -12.66 -9.95
CA TYR A 53 9.10 -11.43 -10.75
C TYR A 53 8.82 -10.12 -9.99
N SER A 54 8.93 -10.11 -8.66
CA SER A 54 8.73 -8.90 -7.86
C SER A 54 9.94 -7.96 -7.87
N LEU A 55 9.69 -6.66 -7.83
CA LEU A 55 10.69 -5.60 -7.77
C LEU A 55 10.57 -4.84 -6.44
N LEU A 56 11.62 -4.88 -5.63
CA LEU A 56 11.67 -4.33 -4.27
C LEU A 56 12.67 -3.17 -4.19
N GLY A 57 12.31 -2.09 -3.49
CA GLY A 57 13.18 -0.93 -3.28
C GLY A 57 13.26 -0.01 -4.51
N LYS A 58 12.21 0.02 -5.34
CA LYS A 58 12.18 0.87 -6.54
C LYS A 58 12.22 2.36 -6.17
N SER A 59 13.11 3.12 -6.79
CA SER A 59 13.04 4.59 -6.77
C SER A 59 11.94 5.10 -7.70
N PRO A 60 11.18 6.13 -7.29
CA PRO A 60 10.20 6.78 -8.14
C PRO A 60 10.87 7.48 -9.31
N ALA A 61 10.19 7.47 -10.45
CA ALA A 61 10.60 8.19 -11.64
C ALA A 61 9.73 9.44 -11.80
N SER A 62 10.25 10.46 -12.50
CA SER A 62 9.46 11.64 -12.82
C SER A 62 9.73 12.17 -14.22
N ASN A 63 8.79 12.95 -14.75
CA ASN A 63 8.93 13.66 -16.02
C ASN A 63 8.53 15.14 -15.88
N ASN A 64 8.73 15.94 -16.92
CA ASN A 64 8.46 17.38 -16.89
C ASN A 64 6.98 17.76 -16.70
N LYS A 65 6.05 16.84 -16.93
CA LYS A 65 4.60 17.07 -16.79
C LYS A 65 4.11 16.89 -15.35
N MET A 66 4.80 16.10 -14.53
CA MET A 66 4.37 15.83 -13.16
C MET A 66 4.32 17.13 -12.33
N ALA A 67 3.14 17.41 -11.79
CA ALA A 67 2.90 18.61 -10.98
C ALA A 67 3.69 18.61 -9.67
N ARG A 68 3.96 17.42 -9.11
CA ARG A 68 4.70 17.21 -7.88
C ARG A 68 5.79 16.17 -8.16
N LYS A 69 7.04 16.52 -7.87
CA LYS A 69 8.18 15.63 -8.05
C LYS A 69 8.34 14.74 -6.82
N PRO A 70 8.77 13.48 -7.00
CA PRO A 70 9.14 12.65 -5.86
C PRO A 70 10.37 13.23 -5.15
N ALA A 71 10.57 12.85 -3.90
CA ALA A 71 11.83 13.11 -3.21
C ALA A 71 12.97 12.30 -3.86
N ASP A 72 14.15 12.90 -3.91
CA ASP A 72 15.34 12.26 -4.49
C ASP A 72 16.11 11.42 -3.46
N ASP A 73 15.97 11.74 -2.17
CA ASP A 73 16.61 11.04 -1.05
C ASP A 73 15.54 10.29 -0.25
N LEU A 74 15.37 9.00 -0.57
CA LEU A 74 14.42 8.12 0.09
C LEU A 74 15.18 7.07 0.87
N GLU A 75 14.79 6.92 2.14
CA GLU A 75 15.18 5.80 2.98
C GLU A 75 14.95 4.47 2.25
N PRO A 76 15.72 3.41 2.56
CA PRO A 76 15.48 2.11 1.95
C PRO A 76 14.08 1.56 2.24
N LEU A 77 13.64 0.62 1.41
CA LEU A 77 12.44 -0.17 1.70
C LEU A 77 12.73 -1.09 2.89
N TYR A 78 11.82 -1.10 3.87
CA TYR A 78 11.84 -2.05 4.98
C TYR A 78 10.68 -3.03 4.88
N ILE A 79 11.00 -4.32 4.94
CA ILE A 79 10.05 -5.44 4.98
C ILE A 79 10.25 -6.19 6.30
N GLY A 80 9.23 -6.15 7.16
CA GLY A 80 9.22 -6.81 8.46
C GLY A 80 9.11 -8.34 8.39
N GLU A 81 9.21 -8.98 9.54
CA GLU A 81 9.18 -10.44 9.67
C GLU A 81 7.83 -11.03 9.22
N ASP A 82 7.86 -12.28 8.75
CA ASP A 82 6.66 -13.03 8.32
C ASP A 82 5.84 -12.34 7.22
N VAL A 83 6.42 -11.37 6.50
CA VAL A 83 5.78 -10.71 5.37
C VAL A 83 5.73 -11.66 4.17
N LYS A 84 4.62 -11.61 3.43
CA LYS A 84 4.45 -12.39 2.20
C LYS A 84 4.17 -11.46 1.04
N ILE A 85 4.99 -11.54 0.00
CA ILE A 85 4.90 -10.73 -1.21
C ILE A 85 4.57 -11.66 -2.39
N GLY A 86 3.45 -11.40 -3.04
CA GLY A 86 2.94 -12.11 -4.21
C GLY A 86 3.75 -11.83 -5.46
N THR A 87 3.39 -12.47 -6.58
CA THR A 87 4.15 -12.33 -7.83
C THR A 87 3.92 -10.96 -8.47
N HIS A 88 4.91 -10.46 -9.20
CA HIS A 88 4.83 -9.20 -9.95
C HIS A 88 4.49 -7.97 -9.08
N CYS A 89 4.85 -7.98 -7.81
CA CYS A 89 4.67 -6.81 -6.95
C CYS A 89 5.75 -5.75 -7.24
N CYS A 90 5.41 -4.48 -7.05
CA CYS A 90 6.38 -3.38 -7.14
C CYS A 90 6.33 -2.52 -5.88
N LEU A 91 7.38 -2.63 -5.04
CA LEU A 91 7.47 -1.94 -3.77
C LEU A 91 8.57 -0.86 -3.82
N TYR A 92 8.26 0.35 -3.37
CA TYR A 92 9.12 1.51 -3.51
C TYR A 92 9.96 1.76 -2.25
N ARG A 93 11.04 2.52 -2.42
CA ARG A 93 11.83 3.08 -1.32
C ARG A 93 10.98 3.97 -0.41
N GLY A 94 11.43 4.15 0.83
CA GLY A 94 10.79 5.01 1.84
C GLY A 94 9.53 4.39 2.43
N SER A 95 9.22 3.14 2.11
CA SER A 95 8.04 2.44 2.60
C SER A 95 8.42 1.36 3.60
N THR A 96 7.50 1.08 4.51
CA THR A 96 7.68 0.17 5.65
C THR A 96 6.49 -0.76 5.72
N LEU A 97 6.75 -2.06 5.61
CA LEU A 97 5.76 -3.11 5.84
C LEU A 97 6.08 -3.74 7.19
N HIS A 98 5.14 -3.63 8.14
CA HIS A 98 5.27 -4.23 9.45
C HIS A 98 5.02 -5.76 9.43
N PRO A 99 5.31 -6.47 10.54
CA PRO A 99 5.22 -7.92 10.59
C PRO A 99 3.88 -8.51 10.12
N GLY A 100 3.94 -9.65 9.46
CA GLY A 100 2.77 -10.43 9.03
C GLY A 100 1.94 -9.79 7.90
N VAL A 101 2.40 -8.69 7.30
CA VAL A 101 1.72 -8.09 6.14
C VAL A 101 1.71 -9.06 4.95
N LEU A 102 0.56 -9.16 4.29
CA LEU A 102 0.42 -9.86 3.01
C LEU A 102 0.20 -8.85 1.88
N VAL A 103 1.09 -8.86 0.90
CA VAL A 103 0.92 -8.16 -0.36
C VAL A 103 0.63 -9.19 -1.44
N ALA A 104 -0.59 -9.25 -1.95
CA ALA A 104 -0.99 -10.20 -2.98
C ALA A 104 -0.54 -9.75 -4.39
N ASP A 105 -0.64 -10.67 -5.35
CA ASP A 105 -0.07 -10.54 -6.68
C ASP A 105 -0.39 -9.21 -7.38
N ILE A 106 0.60 -8.68 -8.11
CA ILE A 106 0.45 -7.52 -9.00
C ILE A 106 0.13 -6.22 -8.23
N ALA A 107 0.20 -6.22 -6.89
CA ALA A 107 0.04 -5.00 -6.11
C ALA A 107 1.27 -4.08 -6.24
N SER A 108 1.03 -2.77 -6.11
CA SER A 108 2.07 -1.75 -6.16
C SER A 108 1.94 -0.83 -4.95
N ILE A 109 3.05 -0.65 -4.22
CA ILE A 109 3.12 0.21 -3.03
C ILE A 109 4.17 1.28 -3.28
N ARG A 110 3.72 2.53 -3.40
CA ARG A 110 4.55 3.71 -3.66
C ARG A 110 5.35 4.13 -2.43
N GLU A 111 6.17 5.15 -2.59
CA GLU A 111 7.08 5.68 -1.57
C GLU A 111 6.33 6.31 -0.37
N HIS A 112 6.97 6.33 0.80
CA HIS A 112 6.40 6.88 2.04
C HIS A 112 5.06 6.24 2.44
N VAL A 113 4.94 4.92 2.25
CA VAL A 113 3.79 4.16 2.72
C VAL A 113 4.17 3.35 3.93
N ILE A 114 3.37 3.44 4.99
CA ILE A 114 3.50 2.59 6.18
C ILE A 114 2.29 1.66 6.22
N ILE A 115 2.54 0.36 6.36
CA ILE A 115 1.51 -0.66 6.48
C ILE A 115 1.70 -1.40 7.80
N GLY A 116 0.72 -1.27 8.69
CA GLY A 116 0.70 -1.90 10.00
C GLY A 116 0.57 -3.42 9.95
N GLU A 117 0.83 -4.03 11.10
CA GLU A 117 0.90 -5.49 11.29
C GLU A 117 -0.36 -6.22 10.79
N ASN A 118 -0.15 -7.42 10.24
CA ASN A 118 -1.21 -8.35 9.81
C ASN A 118 -2.22 -7.76 8.80
N SER A 119 -1.86 -6.67 8.12
CA SER A 119 -2.69 -6.07 7.09
C SER A 119 -2.52 -6.78 5.74
N ILE A 120 -3.58 -6.78 4.94
CA ILE A 120 -3.65 -7.41 3.63
C ILE A 120 -3.83 -6.33 2.55
N VAL A 121 -2.89 -6.28 1.62
CA VAL A 121 -2.99 -5.56 0.35
C VAL A 121 -3.34 -6.56 -0.74
N GLY A 122 -4.60 -6.55 -1.19
CA GLY A 122 -5.12 -7.50 -2.15
C GLY A 122 -4.52 -7.39 -3.55
N LYS A 123 -4.87 -8.36 -4.40
CA LYS A 123 -4.34 -8.47 -5.77
C LYS A 123 -4.60 -7.19 -6.55
N ASN A 124 -3.60 -6.70 -7.29
CA ASN A 124 -3.73 -5.51 -8.14
C ASN A 124 -4.23 -4.26 -7.40
N VAL A 125 -3.99 -4.16 -6.08
CA VAL A 125 -4.20 -2.92 -5.33
C VAL A 125 -3.06 -1.97 -5.63
N MET A 126 -3.40 -0.71 -5.86
CA MET A 126 -2.43 0.38 -5.94
C MET A 126 -2.52 1.22 -4.67
N VAL A 127 -1.40 1.35 -3.96
CA VAL A 127 -1.25 2.27 -2.83
C VAL A 127 -0.30 3.39 -3.24
N GLU A 128 -0.86 4.59 -3.38
CA GLU A 128 -0.10 5.80 -3.69
C GLU A 128 0.62 6.35 -2.47
N ASN A 129 1.57 7.26 -2.74
CA ASN A 129 2.56 7.71 -1.79
C ASN A 129 2.00 8.49 -0.59
N ASN A 130 2.81 8.60 0.48
CA ASN A 130 2.47 9.33 1.70
C ASN A 130 1.17 8.84 2.35
N THR A 131 0.98 7.52 2.40
CA THR A 131 -0.25 6.88 2.90
C THR A 131 0.04 6.05 4.14
N LEU A 132 -0.83 6.15 5.13
CA LEU A 132 -0.75 5.37 6.37
C LEU A 132 -1.86 4.33 6.39
N ILE A 133 -1.49 3.07 6.59
CA ILE A 133 -2.39 1.94 6.76
C ILE A 133 -2.11 1.31 8.13
N GLY A 134 -3.14 1.21 8.96
CA GLY A 134 -3.08 0.64 10.30
C GLY A 134 -2.91 -0.87 10.33
N LYS A 135 -3.22 -1.46 11.48
CA LYS A 135 -3.14 -2.91 11.74
C LYS A 135 -4.42 -3.63 11.35
N ASN A 136 -4.30 -4.90 10.98
CA ASN A 136 -5.42 -5.78 10.61
C ASN A 136 -6.34 -5.21 9.51
N VAL A 137 -5.82 -4.32 8.67
CA VAL A 137 -6.58 -3.71 7.58
C VAL A 137 -6.65 -4.69 6.43
N THR A 138 -7.83 -4.86 5.84
CA THR A 138 -7.99 -5.65 4.62
C THR A 138 -8.40 -4.76 3.46
N ILE A 139 -7.54 -4.65 2.44
CA ILE A 139 -7.81 -3.94 1.20
C ILE A 139 -8.00 -4.98 0.10
N GLN A 140 -9.21 -5.12 -0.40
CA GLN A 140 -9.54 -6.13 -1.38
C GLN A 140 -9.13 -5.73 -2.82
N THR A 141 -9.05 -6.76 -3.65
CA THR A 141 -8.58 -6.75 -5.05
C THR A 141 -9.00 -5.52 -5.85
N GLY A 142 -8.06 -4.95 -6.59
CA GLY A 142 -8.29 -3.90 -7.58
C GLY A 142 -8.66 -2.53 -6.99
N SER A 143 -8.53 -2.34 -5.68
CA SER A 143 -8.78 -1.04 -5.06
C SER A 143 -7.66 -0.03 -5.35
N TYR A 144 -8.03 1.23 -5.55
CA TYR A 144 -7.12 2.35 -5.75
C TYR A 144 -7.11 3.24 -4.50
N VAL A 145 -6.00 3.21 -3.77
CA VAL A 145 -5.73 4.03 -2.58
C VAL A 145 -4.88 5.22 -3.01
N THR A 146 -5.50 6.39 -3.05
CA THR A 146 -4.86 7.64 -3.46
C THR A 146 -3.85 8.14 -2.42
N ALA A 147 -2.95 9.04 -2.83
CA ALA A 147 -1.91 9.56 -1.94
C ALA A 147 -2.52 10.36 -0.78
N HIS A 148 -1.81 10.41 0.36
CA HIS A 148 -2.22 11.14 1.57
C HIS A 148 -3.47 10.57 2.25
N MET A 149 -3.75 9.27 2.08
CA MET A 149 -4.79 8.60 2.84
C MET A 149 -4.30 8.21 4.24
N VAL A 150 -5.25 8.15 5.17
CA VAL A 150 -5.07 7.52 6.48
C VAL A 150 -6.16 6.46 6.62
N ILE A 151 -5.76 5.22 6.81
CA ILE A 151 -6.63 4.08 7.02
C ILE A 151 -6.27 3.52 8.39
N GLU A 152 -7.16 3.71 9.37
CA GLU A 152 -6.94 3.25 10.75
C GLU A 152 -7.15 1.73 10.88
N ASP A 153 -6.90 1.20 12.07
CA ASP A 153 -6.92 -0.23 12.37
C ASP A 153 -8.28 -0.90 12.09
N ASP A 154 -8.24 -2.19 11.79
CA ASP A 154 -9.42 -3.06 11.66
C ASP A 154 -10.41 -2.62 10.55
N VAL A 155 -9.97 -1.78 9.61
CA VAL A 155 -10.75 -1.34 8.46
C VAL A 155 -10.86 -2.44 7.41
N PHE A 156 -12.05 -2.58 6.82
CA PHE A 156 -12.27 -3.42 5.65
C PHE A 156 -12.63 -2.57 4.43
N ILE A 157 -11.91 -2.75 3.33
CA ILE A 157 -12.18 -2.13 2.03
C ILE A 157 -12.49 -3.23 1.02
N GLY A 158 -13.72 -3.21 0.50
CA GLY A 158 -14.20 -4.15 -0.51
C GLY A 158 -13.55 -3.95 -1.88
N PRO A 159 -13.67 -4.94 -2.80
CA PRO A 159 -13.00 -4.92 -4.09
C PRO A 159 -13.33 -3.68 -4.92
N CYS A 160 -12.36 -3.23 -5.72
CA CYS A 160 -12.51 -2.13 -6.67
C CYS A 160 -12.94 -0.79 -6.04
N MET A 161 -12.68 -0.57 -4.74
CA MET A 161 -12.87 0.75 -4.14
C MET A 161 -11.95 1.76 -4.82
N SER A 162 -12.44 2.96 -5.09
CA SER A 162 -11.63 4.06 -5.63
C SER A 162 -11.64 5.25 -4.69
N SER A 163 -10.51 5.93 -4.59
CA SER A 163 -10.35 7.14 -3.79
C SER A 163 -9.63 8.22 -4.59
N SER A 164 -9.87 9.48 -4.22
CA SER A 164 -9.24 10.64 -4.86
C SER A 164 -8.79 11.64 -3.82
N ASN A 165 -7.73 12.41 -4.13
CA ASN A 165 -7.16 13.39 -3.21
C ASN A 165 -7.05 14.80 -3.80
N ASP A 166 -7.42 14.97 -5.08
CA ASP A 166 -7.35 16.25 -5.76
C ASP A 166 -8.74 16.81 -6.05
N LYS A 167 -9.20 17.70 -5.17
CA LYS A 167 -10.48 18.40 -5.34
C LYS A 167 -10.48 19.38 -6.53
N TYR A 168 -9.30 19.81 -6.97
CA TYR A 168 -9.11 20.91 -7.92
C TYR A 168 -8.48 20.47 -9.24
N MET A 169 -8.47 19.16 -9.53
CA MET A 169 -8.08 18.56 -10.80
C MET A 169 -6.73 19.06 -11.35
N ALA A 170 -5.64 18.61 -10.73
CA ALA A 170 -4.25 18.90 -11.08
C ALA A 170 -3.80 20.35 -10.85
N SER A 171 -4.45 21.06 -9.91
CA SER A 171 -3.94 22.35 -9.44
C SER A 171 -2.59 22.19 -8.77
N ARG A 172 -1.61 23.00 -9.20
CA ARG A 172 -0.24 23.01 -8.66
C ARG A 172 -0.12 23.71 -7.31
N THR A 173 -1.08 24.57 -6.96
CA THR A 173 -1.04 25.42 -5.75
C THR A 173 -1.89 24.87 -4.62
N LYS A 174 -2.88 24.02 -4.92
CA LYS A 174 -3.75 23.44 -3.91
C LYS A 174 -3.13 22.18 -3.32
N LYS A 175 -3.33 21.99 -2.02
CA LYS A 175 -2.86 20.82 -1.29
C LYS A 175 -3.75 19.62 -1.66
N LEU A 176 -3.12 18.46 -1.88
CA LEU A 176 -3.82 17.19 -1.99
C LEU A 176 -4.24 16.73 -0.59
N GLN A 177 -5.43 16.14 -0.50
CA GLN A 177 -5.93 15.59 0.74
C GLN A 177 -6.68 14.28 0.46
N GLY A 178 -6.06 13.17 0.83
CA GLY A 178 -6.69 11.86 0.76
C GLY A 178 -7.80 11.72 1.81
N PRO A 179 -8.73 10.77 1.62
CA PRO A 179 -9.69 10.41 2.64
C PRO A 179 -9.05 9.87 3.92
N THR A 180 -9.76 10.01 5.04
CA THR A 180 -9.46 9.33 6.29
C THR A 180 -10.55 8.29 6.57
N ILE A 181 -10.17 7.03 6.71
CA ILE A 181 -11.07 5.95 7.08
C ILE A 181 -10.75 5.54 8.52
N LYS A 182 -11.69 5.79 9.43
CA LYS A 182 -11.47 5.52 10.85
C LYS A 182 -11.67 4.06 11.21
N LYS A 183 -11.18 3.71 12.41
CA LYS A 183 -11.14 2.37 12.95
C LYS A 183 -12.45 1.58 12.74
N GLU A 184 -12.32 0.31 12.39
CA GLU A 184 -13.44 -0.63 12.20
C GLU A 184 -14.47 -0.25 11.12
N ALA A 185 -14.24 0.82 10.35
CA ALA A 185 -15.14 1.19 9.26
C ALA A 185 -15.06 0.19 8.10
N LYS A 186 -16.18 0.06 7.37
CA LYS A 186 -16.32 -0.89 6.26
C LYS A 186 -16.72 -0.15 4.99
N ILE A 187 -15.91 -0.31 3.94
CA ILE A 187 -16.16 0.26 2.63
C ILE A 187 -16.61 -0.84 1.68
N GLY A 188 -17.80 -0.69 1.12
CA GLY A 188 -18.39 -1.63 0.18
C GLY A 188 -17.63 -1.66 -1.14
N ASN A 189 -17.82 -2.75 -1.89
CA ASN A 189 -17.23 -2.93 -3.20
C ASN A 189 -17.61 -1.78 -4.16
N ASN A 190 -16.66 -1.37 -5.00
CA ASN A 190 -16.86 -0.35 -6.02
C ASN A 190 -17.38 1.00 -5.47
N ALA A 191 -17.11 1.32 -4.20
CA ALA A 191 -17.39 2.65 -3.65
C ALA A 191 -16.32 3.66 -4.08
N SER A 192 -16.71 4.93 -4.18
CA SER A 192 -15.83 6.06 -4.52
C SER A 192 -15.76 7.06 -3.38
N LEU A 193 -14.56 7.34 -2.88
CA LEU A 193 -14.31 8.32 -1.82
C LEU A 193 -13.73 9.62 -2.40
N LEU A 194 -14.45 10.74 -2.22
CA LEU A 194 -13.99 12.05 -2.69
C LEU A 194 -12.88 12.63 -1.80
N PRO A 195 -12.14 13.65 -2.28
CA PRO A 195 -11.00 14.21 -1.55
C PRO A 195 -11.36 14.74 -0.16
N GLY A 196 -10.56 14.37 0.82
CA GLY A 196 -10.63 14.85 2.21
C GLY A 196 -11.86 14.42 3.02
N VAL A 197 -12.68 13.49 2.52
CA VAL A 197 -13.78 12.95 3.32
C VAL A 197 -13.28 12.10 4.48
N VAL A 198 -13.99 12.16 5.60
CA VAL A 198 -13.74 11.33 6.78
C VAL A 198 -14.86 10.30 6.90
N ILE A 199 -14.50 9.03 6.93
CA ILE A 199 -15.41 7.93 7.24
C ILE A 199 -15.28 7.63 8.73
N GLY A 200 -16.36 7.84 9.49
CA GLY A 200 -16.37 7.66 10.94
C GLY A 200 -16.10 6.22 11.38
N GLU A 201 -15.72 6.08 12.65
CA GLU A 201 -15.45 4.76 13.25
C GLU A 201 -16.69 3.87 13.11
N LYS A 202 -16.51 2.58 12.79
CA LYS A 202 -17.60 1.60 12.59
C LYS A 202 -18.65 1.99 11.54
N ALA A 203 -18.42 3.04 10.75
CA ALA A 203 -19.34 3.42 9.69
C ALA A 203 -19.32 2.40 8.55
N ILE A 204 -20.45 2.29 7.84
CA ILE A 204 -20.59 1.39 6.70
C ILE A 204 -20.91 2.22 5.46
N VAL A 205 -20.05 2.14 4.46
CA VAL A 205 -20.30 2.65 3.11
C VAL A 205 -20.78 1.49 2.27
N GLY A 206 -22.00 1.52 1.74
CA GLY A 206 -22.53 0.45 0.91
C GLY A 206 -21.84 0.34 -0.45
N ALA A 207 -22.06 -0.77 -1.14
CA ALA A 207 -21.54 -1.02 -2.48
C ALA A 207 -21.93 0.07 -3.48
N GLY A 208 -21.02 0.45 -4.38
CA GLY A 208 -21.30 1.44 -5.45
C GLY A 208 -21.52 2.88 -4.97
N THR A 209 -21.29 3.16 -3.68
CA THR A 209 -21.60 4.47 -3.07
C THR A 209 -20.58 5.53 -3.45
N VAL A 210 -21.03 6.75 -3.73
CA VAL A 210 -20.15 7.91 -3.97
C VAL A 210 -20.20 8.84 -2.77
N VAL A 211 -19.17 8.76 -1.92
CA VAL A 211 -19.08 9.51 -0.67
C VAL A 211 -18.56 10.91 -0.95
N THR A 212 -19.46 11.89 -0.89
CA THR A 212 -19.15 13.30 -1.17
C THR A 212 -19.00 14.18 0.08
N LYS A 213 -19.30 13.64 1.25
CA LYS A 213 -19.26 14.30 2.56
C LYS A 213 -18.81 13.32 3.63
N ASN A 214 -18.36 13.83 4.78
CA ASN A 214 -18.01 12.99 5.91
C ASN A 214 -19.18 12.10 6.33
N VAL A 215 -18.86 10.87 6.74
CA VAL A 215 -19.81 9.88 7.24
C VAL A 215 -19.68 9.84 8.76
N PRO A 216 -20.77 10.03 9.53
CA PRO A 216 -20.73 9.95 10.99
C PRO A 216 -20.31 8.56 11.50
N THR A 217 -19.79 8.50 12.72
CA THR A 217 -19.50 7.24 13.44
C THR A 217 -20.73 6.34 13.47
N GLY A 218 -20.56 5.06 13.13
CA GLY A 218 -21.62 4.05 13.12
C GLY A 218 -22.71 4.23 12.07
N ALA A 219 -22.67 5.29 11.26
CA ALA A 219 -23.68 5.53 10.23
C ALA A 219 -23.53 4.57 9.05
N ILE A 220 -24.66 4.26 8.41
CA ILE A 220 -24.71 3.48 7.18
C ILE A 220 -25.09 4.42 6.04
N VAL A 221 -24.26 4.53 5.01
CA VAL A 221 -24.53 5.39 3.83
C VAL A 221 -24.55 4.58 2.55
N VAL A 222 -25.48 4.91 1.65
CA VAL A 222 -25.59 4.29 0.32
C VAL A 222 -25.88 5.31 -0.77
N GLY A 223 -25.60 4.94 -2.03
CA GLY A 223 -26.05 5.68 -3.22
C GLY A 223 -25.06 6.69 -3.78
N ASN A 224 -25.50 7.40 -4.83
CA ASN A 224 -24.71 8.42 -5.52
C ASN A 224 -25.56 9.69 -5.74
N PRO A 225 -25.34 10.78 -4.97
CA PRO A 225 -24.39 10.87 -3.86
C PRO A 225 -24.84 10.05 -2.63
N ALA A 226 -23.89 9.70 -1.77
CA ALA A 226 -24.12 8.97 -0.54
C ALA A 226 -25.15 9.67 0.37
N LYS A 227 -26.13 8.91 0.86
CA LYS A 227 -27.11 9.34 1.85
C LYS A 227 -27.17 8.32 2.97
N GLU A 228 -27.29 8.82 4.19
CA GLU A 228 -27.49 7.98 5.37
C GLU A 228 -28.85 7.27 5.29
N ILE A 229 -28.85 5.98 5.65
CA ILE A 229 -30.05 5.16 5.81
C ILE A 229 -30.15 4.70 7.25
N LYS A 230 -31.38 4.51 7.72
CA LYS A 230 -31.63 3.87 9.01
C LYS A 230 -31.59 2.36 8.81
N GLY A 231 -30.74 1.69 9.58
CA GLY A 231 -30.76 0.24 9.75
C GLY A 231 -31.95 -0.23 10.57
#